data_AF-A0A177E3Z3-F1
#
_entry.id   AF-A0A177E3Z3-F1
#
_cell.length_a   1.000
_cell.length_b   1.000
_cell.length_c   1.000
_cell.angle_alpha   90.00
_cell.angle_beta   90.00
_cell.angle_gamma   90.00
#
_symmetry.space_group_name_H-M   'P 1'
#
loop_
_entity.id
_entity.type
_entity.pdbx_description
1 polymer ?
#
loop_
_entity_poly.entity_id
_entity_poly.type
_entity_poly.pdbx_seq_one_letter_code
_entity_poly.pdbx_strand_id
1 'polypeptide(L)'
;MANVHKTLDAVPKYGEPSGFDSLAALKRLERDPPHQWDEDERELLTILYRWYSDKDATTLPRTFNAVTDQDLRLSVIRYQFDSHLVLYGPRAYPEFGRVMAVPFHDPMQKYGEIRAIVEEKAAEYGINLSRRRIEVKRKSGLAQYARSPTTRKYWKSLVRRAAERERKMSCVPLAPNVQGSSAQVPPLGGVTLAADVKYEDEENWSDVEDLNTSPVTFTQPSPSSLPTTNSIGFRVWDANSRTMFDEETGFVSQAFSIWKGEYPPPFSPDGQGRQALMILTNLHLSMSGGASAFVSVSTSLLQALVKASTMKDPRIAVVALDHALLQQPNKTLPAAEILRMLKAEGQAWWARYKGHAERMVWASVPAAAIISHFPLSELRQLSNQEQTCEDVLSLNEIQSGRRTQYVSSRIRDKNNSINVGTARAMAMVSRAFGMHRNKTSLAHIKGLVSSLVDSFQLKQVLSESHYTSGIIARAFAITLRSQAHSVQDIELAFQDGVQRGTATIAFYARRWPAIPRRRSS
;
A
#
# COMPACT_ATOMS: atom_id res chain seq x y z
N MET A 1 -58.35 35.31 -28.72
CA MET A 1 -57.48 34.59 -29.69
C MET A 1 -56.08 34.58 -29.08
N ALA A 2 -55.63 33.51 -28.42
CA ALA A 2 -55.15 32.22 -28.94
C ALA A 2 -53.61 32.17 -29.06
N ASN A 3 -53.03 31.28 -28.25
CA ASN A 3 -51.83 30.41 -28.42
C ASN A 3 -50.42 30.94 -28.78
N VAL A 4 -49.52 30.84 -27.78
CA VAL A 4 -48.38 29.90 -27.61
C VAL A 4 -47.57 29.41 -28.85
N HIS A 5 -46.25 29.72 -28.88
CA HIS A 5 -45.08 28.79 -28.81
C HIS A 5 -43.75 29.63 -28.82
N LYS A 6 -42.88 29.57 -27.79
CA LYS A 6 -41.77 28.65 -27.46
C LYS A 6 -40.52 28.73 -28.37
N THR A 7 -39.38 29.16 -27.79
CA THR A 7 -37.99 28.60 -27.93
C THR A 7 -37.08 29.33 -26.93
N LEU A 8 -36.72 28.70 -25.80
CA LEU A 8 -35.44 28.01 -25.52
C LEU A 8 -34.31 28.94 -25.06
N ASP A 9 -34.30 29.26 -23.76
CA ASP A 9 -33.11 29.71 -23.04
C ASP A 9 -32.26 28.50 -22.64
N ALA A 10 -30.99 28.53 -23.02
CA ALA A 10 -30.02 27.47 -22.76
C ALA A 10 -29.59 27.45 -21.28
N VAL A 11 -29.78 26.30 -20.64
CA VAL A 11 -29.28 25.94 -19.32
C VAL A 11 -27.75 25.77 -19.34
N PRO A 12 -26.98 26.32 -18.39
CA PRO A 12 -25.56 25.99 -18.24
C PRO A 12 -25.43 24.54 -17.74
N LYS A 13 -24.71 23.71 -18.49
CA LYS A 13 -24.43 22.31 -18.11
C LYS A 13 -23.57 22.25 -16.86
N TYR A 14 -23.99 21.40 -15.92
CA TYR A 14 -23.24 20.95 -14.75
C TYR A 14 -21.85 20.44 -15.14
N GLY A 15 -20.81 20.90 -14.44
CA GLY A 15 -19.50 20.27 -14.48
C GLY A 15 -18.27 21.17 -14.53
N GLU A 16 -18.31 22.41 -14.06
CA GLU A 16 -17.07 23.20 -13.97
C GLU A 16 -16.28 22.84 -12.69
N PRO A 17 -15.05 22.31 -12.81
CA PRO A 17 -14.19 22.08 -11.67
C PRO A 17 -13.67 23.41 -11.13
N SER A 18 -13.43 23.48 -9.82
CA SER A 18 -12.75 24.63 -9.21
C SER A 18 -11.45 24.92 -9.98
N GLY A 19 -11.12 26.19 -10.21
CA GLY A 19 -9.99 26.58 -11.09
C GLY A 19 -8.64 25.96 -10.72
N PHE A 20 -8.48 25.47 -9.48
CA PHE A 20 -7.30 24.73 -9.02
C PHE A 20 -7.30 23.23 -9.38
N ASP A 21 -8.46 22.57 -9.35
CA ASP A 21 -8.62 21.16 -9.76
C ASP A 21 -8.50 21.03 -11.28
N SER A 22 -9.07 21.99 -12.02
CA SER A 22 -8.90 22.11 -13.47
C SER A 22 -7.42 22.22 -13.83
N LEU A 23 -6.62 23.02 -13.10
CA LEU A 23 -5.18 23.18 -13.34
C LEU A 23 -4.34 21.93 -13.01
N ALA A 24 -4.70 21.16 -11.99
CA ALA A 24 -3.98 19.94 -11.63
C ALA A 24 -4.34 18.75 -12.54
N ALA A 25 -5.61 18.67 -12.97
CA ALA A 25 -6.09 17.72 -13.97
C ALA A 25 -5.49 18.05 -15.35
N LEU A 26 -5.46 19.33 -15.74
CA LEU A 26 -4.75 19.80 -16.94
C LEU A 26 -3.25 19.46 -16.87
N LYS A 27 -2.58 19.70 -15.73
CA LYS A 27 -1.15 19.34 -15.56
C LYS A 27 -0.85 17.84 -15.66
N ARG A 28 -1.81 16.96 -15.38
CA ARG A 28 -1.68 15.49 -15.51
C ARG A 28 -2.06 15.00 -16.90
N LEU A 29 -2.96 15.71 -17.60
CA LEU A 29 -3.25 15.49 -19.02
C LEU A 29 -2.12 16.05 -19.90
N GLU A 30 -1.39 17.07 -19.45
CA GLU A 30 -0.27 17.72 -20.16
C GLU A 30 1.09 17.05 -19.93
N ARG A 31 1.22 16.08 -19.01
CA ARG A 31 2.51 15.46 -18.68
C ARG A 31 2.40 13.95 -18.59
N ASP A 32 3.08 13.29 -19.52
CA ASP A 32 3.27 11.84 -19.54
C ASP A 32 3.80 11.32 -18.19
N PRO A 33 3.43 10.07 -17.82
CA PRO A 33 3.96 9.43 -16.62
C PRO A 33 5.50 9.42 -16.63
N PRO A 34 6.16 9.49 -15.45
CA PRO A 34 7.62 9.45 -15.39
C PRO A 34 8.16 8.15 -15.99
N HIS A 35 9.14 8.26 -16.90
CA HIS A 35 9.79 7.10 -17.52
C HIS A 35 10.40 6.15 -16.49
N GLN A 36 10.09 4.85 -16.61
CA GLN A 36 10.67 3.81 -15.76
C GLN A 36 11.93 3.26 -16.40
N TRP A 37 13.08 3.72 -15.92
CA TRP A 37 14.38 3.31 -16.45
C TRP A 37 14.72 1.85 -16.13
N ASP A 38 15.06 1.04 -17.12
CA ASP A 38 15.57 -0.33 -16.93
C ASP A 38 17.11 -0.41 -16.85
N GLU A 39 17.68 -1.62 -16.82
CA GLU A 39 19.14 -1.82 -16.76
C GLU A 39 19.82 -1.58 -18.11
N ASP A 40 19.21 -2.01 -19.21
CA ASP A 40 19.77 -1.96 -20.57
C ASP A 40 19.81 -0.52 -21.08
N GLU A 41 18.78 0.28 -20.80
CA GLU A 41 18.72 1.71 -21.07
C GLU A 41 19.83 2.48 -20.34
N ARG A 42 20.10 2.13 -19.08
CA ARG A 42 21.13 2.78 -18.28
C ARG A 42 22.54 2.34 -18.70
N GLU A 43 22.70 1.10 -19.13
CA GLU A 43 23.92 0.59 -19.75
C GLU A 43 24.19 1.32 -21.07
N LEU A 44 23.20 1.43 -21.95
CA LEU A 44 23.26 2.19 -23.21
C LEU A 44 23.61 3.66 -22.97
N LEU A 45 22.98 4.33 -21.99
CA LEU A 45 23.35 5.71 -21.64
C LEU A 45 24.80 5.82 -21.19
N THR A 46 25.29 4.85 -20.42
CA THR A 46 26.68 4.86 -19.98
C THR A 46 27.63 4.70 -21.17
N ILE A 47 27.30 3.83 -22.13
CA ILE A 47 28.06 3.63 -23.37
C ILE A 47 28.08 4.94 -24.18
N LEU A 48 26.92 5.57 -24.39
CA LEU A 48 26.78 6.81 -25.16
C LEU A 48 27.68 7.93 -24.60
N TYR A 49 27.55 8.21 -23.30
CA TYR A 49 28.29 9.29 -22.67
C TYR A 49 29.78 8.99 -22.47
N ARG A 50 30.20 7.73 -22.53
CA ARG A 50 31.61 7.34 -22.41
C ARG A 50 32.35 7.45 -23.74
N TRP A 51 31.81 6.87 -24.82
CA TRP A 51 32.52 6.76 -26.10
C TRP A 51 32.21 7.84 -27.12
N TYR A 52 31.13 8.61 -26.96
CA TYR A 52 30.75 9.64 -27.92
C TYR A 52 30.81 11.04 -27.35
N SER A 53 31.04 12.03 -28.23
CA SER A 53 31.18 13.43 -27.87
C SER A 53 29.87 14.01 -27.37
N ASP A 54 29.93 14.72 -26.24
CA ASP A 54 28.82 15.45 -25.61
C ASP A 54 28.96 16.97 -25.80
N LYS A 55 29.71 17.40 -26.83
CA LYS A 55 29.90 18.83 -27.15
C LYS A 55 28.58 19.54 -27.38
N ASP A 56 27.67 18.90 -28.09
CA ASP A 56 26.27 19.30 -28.15
C ASP A 56 25.46 18.46 -27.16
N ALA A 57 24.81 19.14 -26.24
CA ALA A 57 24.02 18.54 -25.18
C ALA A 57 22.77 17.81 -25.69
N THR A 58 22.40 17.98 -26.97
CA THR A 58 21.23 17.32 -27.58
C THR A 58 21.58 16.06 -28.37
N THR A 59 22.84 15.88 -28.79
CA THR A 59 23.25 14.77 -29.65
C THR A 59 23.04 13.42 -28.98
N LEU A 60 23.61 13.20 -27.78
CA LEU A 60 23.50 11.90 -27.09
C LEU A 60 22.07 11.54 -26.67
N PRO A 61 21.26 12.47 -26.13
CA PRO A 61 19.85 12.20 -25.86
C PRO A 61 19.03 11.85 -27.12
N ARG A 62 19.28 12.51 -28.26
CA ARG A 62 18.62 12.17 -29.53
C ARG A 62 19.01 10.77 -30.02
N THR A 63 20.30 10.44 -29.94
CA THR A 63 20.78 9.10 -30.27
C THR A 63 20.18 8.03 -29.36
N PHE A 64 20.03 8.30 -28.06
CA PHE A 64 19.36 7.38 -27.15
C PHE A 64 17.93 7.07 -27.60
N ASN A 65 17.12 8.10 -27.84
CA ASN A 65 15.75 7.94 -28.34
C ASN A 65 15.68 7.19 -29.66
N ALA A 66 16.61 7.45 -30.59
CA ALA A 66 16.69 6.78 -31.88
C ALA A 66 17.07 5.29 -31.78
N VAL A 67 17.81 4.89 -30.74
CA VAL A 67 18.21 3.49 -30.51
C VAL A 67 17.14 2.73 -29.73
N THR A 68 16.44 3.38 -28.80
CA THR A 68 15.41 2.75 -27.97
C THR A 68 14.00 2.85 -28.54
N ASP A 69 13.82 3.54 -29.68
CA ASP A 69 12.54 3.89 -30.28
C ASP A 69 11.59 4.59 -29.28
N GLN A 70 12.15 5.46 -28.44
CA GLN A 70 11.42 6.24 -27.43
C GLN A 70 11.39 7.73 -27.78
N ASP A 71 10.36 8.44 -27.29
CA ASP A 71 10.25 9.90 -27.43
C ASP A 71 10.39 10.62 -26.08
N LEU A 72 11.50 10.35 -25.37
CA LEU A 72 11.75 11.00 -24.08
C LEU A 72 12.26 12.43 -24.27
N ARG A 73 11.85 13.32 -23.37
CA ARG A 73 12.41 14.69 -23.32
C ARG A 73 13.92 14.61 -23.08
N LEU A 74 14.70 15.31 -23.92
CA LEU A 74 16.18 15.28 -23.86
C LEU A 74 16.75 15.64 -22.48
N SER A 75 16.08 16.53 -21.75
CA SER A 75 16.46 16.91 -20.39
C SER A 75 16.32 15.78 -19.38
N VAL A 76 15.35 14.87 -19.56
CA VAL A 76 15.11 13.71 -18.69
C VAL A 76 16.24 12.70 -18.85
N ILE A 77 16.65 12.45 -20.10
CA ILE A 77 17.77 11.56 -20.42
C ILE A 77 19.09 12.08 -19.82
N ARG A 78 19.36 13.38 -20.00
CA ARG A 78 20.54 14.03 -19.40
C ARG A 78 20.53 13.96 -17.88
N TYR A 79 19.39 14.28 -17.28
CA TYR A 79 19.23 14.23 -15.83
C TYR A 79 19.48 12.82 -15.27
N GLN A 80 19.01 11.79 -15.98
CA GLN A 80 19.28 10.40 -15.60
C GLN A 80 20.78 10.08 -15.62
N PHE A 81 21.52 10.52 -16.63
CA PHE A 81 22.95 10.27 -16.67
C PHE A 81 23.71 11.06 -15.58
N ASP A 82 23.54 12.38 -15.54
CA ASP A 82 24.33 13.26 -14.67
C ASP A 82 23.94 13.15 -13.19
N SER A 83 22.64 13.20 -12.89
CA SER A 83 22.12 13.30 -11.52
C SER A 83 21.83 11.94 -10.88
N HIS A 84 21.81 10.85 -11.67
CA HIS A 84 21.66 9.50 -11.14
C HIS A 84 22.92 8.64 -11.38
N LEU A 85 23.21 8.27 -12.62
CA LEU A 85 24.28 7.29 -12.90
C LEU A 85 25.65 7.79 -12.41
N VAL A 86 26.06 9.00 -12.79
CA VAL A 86 27.35 9.58 -12.37
C VAL A 86 27.36 9.88 -10.87
N LEU A 87 26.31 10.53 -10.34
CA LEU A 87 26.25 10.95 -8.95
C LEU A 87 26.35 9.77 -7.96
N TYR A 88 25.60 8.70 -8.18
CA TYR A 88 25.57 7.54 -7.28
C TYR A 88 26.63 6.47 -7.62
N GLY A 89 27.06 6.41 -8.88
CA GLY A 89 28.24 5.68 -9.31
C GLY A 89 28.10 4.14 -9.36
N PRO A 90 29.22 3.44 -9.63
CA PRO A 90 29.22 2.02 -10.05
C PRO A 90 28.75 1.05 -8.95
N ARG A 91 28.88 1.44 -7.68
CA ARG A 91 28.38 0.62 -6.56
C ARG A 91 26.85 0.63 -6.45
N ALA A 92 26.22 1.71 -6.91
CA ALA A 92 24.76 1.88 -6.84
C ALA A 92 24.07 1.41 -8.13
N TYR A 93 24.76 1.55 -9.27
CA TYR A 93 24.33 1.11 -10.58
C TYR A 93 25.41 0.18 -11.18
N PRO A 94 25.30 -1.14 -10.98
CA PRO A 94 26.24 -2.13 -11.52
C PRO A 94 26.42 -2.03 -13.03
N GLU A 95 25.36 -1.71 -13.77
CA GLU A 95 25.38 -1.47 -15.22
C GLU A 95 26.36 -0.36 -15.61
N PHE A 96 26.39 0.73 -14.85
CA PHE A 96 27.38 1.80 -15.02
C PHE A 96 28.80 1.27 -14.70
N GLY A 97 28.94 0.45 -13.67
CA GLY A 97 30.20 -0.20 -13.30
C GLY A 97 30.72 -1.16 -14.36
N ARG A 98 29.87 -2.00 -14.96
CA ARG A 98 30.20 -2.96 -16.02
C ARG A 98 30.80 -2.24 -17.23
N VAL A 99 30.16 -1.16 -17.65
CA VAL A 99 30.66 -0.34 -18.75
C VAL A 99 32.01 0.25 -18.39
N MET A 100 32.12 0.96 -17.25
CA MET A 100 33.36 1.64 -16.84
C MET A 100 34.53 0.69 -16.57
N ALA A 101 34.28 -0.59 -16.26
CA ALA A 101 35.31 -1.60 -16.06
C ALA A 101 36.01 -2.05 -17.36
N VAL A 102 35.39 -1.86 -18.52
CA VAL A 102 36.00 -2.19 -19.82
C VAL A 102 37.07 -1.14 -20.16
N PRO A 103 38.26 -1.52 -20.64
CA PRO A 103 39.25 -0.56 -21.13
C PRO A 103 38.66 0.35 -22.22
N PHE A 104 39.03 1.63 -22.25
CA PHE A 104 38.43 2.60 -23.18
C PHE A 104 38.58 2.21 -24.66
N HIS A 105 39.69 1.61 -25.06
CA HIS A 105 39.87 1.13 -26.44
C HIS A 105 39.10 -0.15 -26.75
N ASP A 106 38.52 -0.80 -25.75
CA ASP A 106 37.72 -2.03 -25.85
C ASP A 106 38.34 -3.06 -26.80
N PRO A 107 39.54 -3.59 -26.48
CA PRO A 107 40.27 -4.49 -27.37
C PRO A 107 39.53 -5.82 -27.62
N MET A 108 38.63 -6.20 -26.70
CA MET A 108 37.82 -7.42 -26.81
C MET A 108 36.46 -7.17 -27.48
N GLN A 109 36.20 -5.94 -27.96
CA GLN A 109 34.94 -5.54 -28.60
C GLN A 109 33.69 -5.89 -27.78
N LYS A 110 33.76 -5.83 -26.45
CA LYS A 110 32.64 -6.20 -25.57
C LYS A 110 31.39 -5.35 -25.81
N TYR A 111 31.58 -4.09 -26.21
CA TYR A 111 30.49 -3.20 -26.62
C TYR A 111 30.59 -2.83 -28.11
N GLY A 112 31.31 -3.62 -28.91
CA GLY A 112 31.49 -3.39 -30.36
C GLY A 112 30.17 -3.41 -31.12
N GLU A 113 29.35 -4.43 -30.90
CA GLU A 113 28.05 -4.61 -31.54
C GLU A 113 27.06 -3.49 -31.18
N ILE A 114 26.95 -3.16 -29.89
CA ILE A 114 26.09 -2.05 -29.43
C ILE A 114 26.55 -0.71 -30.02
N ARG A 115 27.86 -0.47 -30.13
CA ARG A 115 28.38 0.74 -30.78
C ARG A 115 28.07 0.78 -32.28
N ALA A 116 28.08 -0.36 -32.98
CA ALA A 116 27.68 -0.43 -34.38
C ALA A 116 26.20 -0.07 -34.56
N ILE A 117 25.31 -0.63 -33.73
CA ILE A 117 23.87 -0.30 -33.73
C ILE A 117 23.65 1.20 -33.46
N VAL A 118 24.37 1.76 -32.49
CA VAL A 118 24.30 3.20 -32.16
C VAL A 118 24.69 4.07 -33.35
N GLU A 119 25.74 3.71 -34.09
CA GLU A 119 26.21 4.48 -35.25
C GLU A 119 25.30 4.34 -36.46
N GLU A 120 24.80 3.14 -36.71
CA GLU A 120 23.81 2.87 -37.73
C GLU A 120 22.54 3.71 -37.49
N LYS A 121 22.00 3.66 -36.27
CA LYS A 121 20.83 4.45 -35.88
C LYS A 121 21.11 5.95 -35.90
N ALA A 122 22.28 6.40 -35.48
CA ALA A 122 22.64 7.81 -35.60
C ALA A 122 22.69 8.27 -37.07
N ALA A 123 23.22 7.43 -37.98
CA ALA A 123 23.26 7.73 -39.40
C ALA A 123 21.87 7.73 -40.04
N GLU A 124 21.02 6.75 -39.72
CA GLU A 124 19.62 6.65 -40.18
C GLU A 124 18.82 7.92 -39.85
N TYR A 125 18.98 8.45 -38.63
CA TYR A 125 18.28 9.64 -38.16
C TYR A 125 19.04 10.96 -38.44
N GLY A 126 20.15 10.93 -39.19
CA GLY A 126 20.94 12.11 -39.55
C GLY A 126 21.61 12.82 -38.36
N ILE A 127 21.87 12.11 -37.27
CA ILE A 127 22.49 12.64 -36.05
C ILE A 127 24.02 12.59 -36.21
N ASN A 128 24.67 13.75 -36.13
CA ASN A 128 26.13 13.85 -36.20
C ASN A 128 26.80 13.37 -34.90
N LEU A 129 27.00 12.05 -34.80
CA LEU A 129 27.62 11.41 -33.65
C LEU A 129 29.12 11.19 -33.91
N SER A 130 29.99 11.73 -33.03
CA SER A 130 31.44 11.57 -33.14
C SER A 130 32.02 10.77 -31.99
N ARG A 131 32.79 9.71 -32.31
CA ARG A 131 33.53 8.94 -31.31
C ARG A 131 34.65 9.78 -30.68
N ARG A 132 34.85 9.60 -29.37
CA ARG A 132 35.97 10.18 -28.63
C ARG A 132 37.24 9.39 -28.93
N ARG A 133 38.36 10.12 -29.07
CA ARG A 133 39.71 9.53 -29.14
C ARG A 133 40.35 9.34 -27.77
N ILE A 134 39.86 10.06 -26.76
CA ILE A 134 40.42 10.11 -25.41
C ILE A 134 39.29 9.96 -24.39
N GLU A 135 39.53 9.17 -23.35
CA GLU A 135 38.59 8.98 -22.25
C GLU A 135 38.46 10.23 -21.38
N VAL A 136 37.22 10.68 -21.15
CA VAL A 136 36.93 11.75 -20.19
C VAL A 136 36.70 11.14 -18.81
N LYS A 137 37.62 11.43 -17.87
CA LYS A 137 37.50 10.99 -16.48
C LYS A 137 36.43 11.80 -15.75
N ARG A 138 35.27 11.19 -15.51
CA ARG A 138 34.20 11.77 -14.67
C ARG A 138 34.34 11.29 -13.22
N LYS A 139 34.22 12.21 -12.26
CA LYS A 139 34.18 11.84 -10.82
C LYS A 139 32.79 11.26 -10.51
N SER A 140 32.69 9.94 -10.42
CA SER A 140 31.43 9.24 -10.09
C SER A 140 31.36 8.82 -8.63
N GLY A 141 30.14 8.61 -8.10
CA GLY A 141 29.92 8.08 -6.75
C GLY A 141 30.02 9.11 -5.62
N LEU A 142 29.97 10.40 -5.96
CA LEU A 142 30.04 11.50 -4.99
C LEU A 142 28.90 11.48 -3.96
N ALA A 143 27.78 10.81 -4.25
CA ALA A 143 26.67 10.63 -3.33
C ALA A 143 27.06 9.96 -2.00
N GLN A 144 28.12 9.14 -2.00
CA GLN A 144 28.67 8.53 -0.78
C GLN A 144 29.14 9.59 0.23
N TYR A 145 29.73 10.68 -0.27
CA TYR A 145 30.33 11.76 0.52
C TYR A 145 29.47 13.04 0.53
N ALA A 146 28.26 12.99 -0.03
CA ALA A 146 27.37 14.15 -0.10
C ALA A 146 27.09 14.72 1.30
N ARG A 147 27.05 16.05 1.46
CA ARG A 147 26.72 16.71 2.75
C ARG A 147 25.31 16.35 3.26
N SER A 148 24.36 16.14 2.35
CA SER A 148 22.98 15.76 2.65
C SER A 148 22.89 14.35 3.25
N PRO A 149 22.36 14.18 4.48
CA PRO A 149 22.10 12.86 5.05
C PRO A 149 21.14 12.03 4.21
N THR A 150 20.16 12.67 3.56
CA THR A 150 19.17 12.01 2.70
C THR A 150 19.83 11.41 1.47
N THR A 151 20.73 12.13 0.82
CA THR A 151 21.46 11.66 -0.36
C THR A 151 22.37 10.47 -0.02
N ARG A 152 23.07 10.53 1.14
CA ARG A 152 23.88 9.39 1.62
C ARG A 152 23.04 8.17 1.97
N LYS A 153 21.89 8.35 2.62
CA LYS A 153 20.94 7.26 2.93
C LYS A 153 20.40 6.61 1.65
N TYR A 154 20.04 7.41 0.65
CA TYR A 154 19.55 6.91 -0.62
C TYR A 154 20.64 6.16 -1.40
N TRP A 155 21.88 6.68 -1.43
CA TRP A 155 23.03 5.96 -1.99
C TRP A 155 23.25 4.61 -1.31
N LYS A 156 23.26 4.54 0.04
CA LYS A 156 23.38 3.27 0.77
C LYS A 156 22.28 2.28 0.39
N SER A 157 21.04 2.76 0.20
CA SER A 157 19.93 1.91 -0.25
C SER A 157 20.14 1.38 -1.66
N LEU A 158 20.64 2.19 -2.60
CA LEU A 158 20.90 1.75 -3.97
C LEU A 158 22.02 0.70 -4.02
N VAL A 159 23.13 0.95 -3.30
CA VAL A 159 24.25 0.00 -3.20
C VAL A 159 23.81 -1.34 -2.64
N ARG A 160 22.94 -1.34 -1.62
CA ARG A 160 22.40 -2.58 -1.06
C ARG A 160 21.53 -3.33 -2.07
N ARG A 161 20.64 -2.64 -2.80
CA ARG A 161 19.80 -3.27 -3.84
C ARG A 161 20.63 -3.85 -4.99
N ALA A 162 21.72 -3.17 -5.36
CA ALA A 162 22.67 -3.67 -6.33
C ALA A 162 23.33 -4.97 -5.85
N ALA A 163 23.84 -5.00 -4.62
CA ALA A 163 24.44 -6.19 -4.03
C ALA A 163 23.46 -7.36 -3.86
N GLU A 164 22.20 -7.07 -3.52
CA GLU A 164 21.13 -8.08 -3.44
C GLU A 164 20.80 -8.68 -4.83
N ARG A 165 20.79 -7.86 -5.88
CA ARG A 165 20.59 -8.33 -7.27
C ARG A 165 21.76 -9.21 -7.73
N GLU A 166 22.99 -8.81 -7.48
CA GLU A 166 24.18 -9.62 -7.81
C GLU A 166 24.17 -10.97 -7.06
N ARG A 167 23.81 -10.98 -5.78
CA ARG A 167 23.67 -12.24 -5.01
C ARG A 167 22.59 -13.16 -5.59
N LYS A 168 21.49 -12.61 -6.09
CA LYS A 168 20.44 -13.39 -6.75
C LYS A 168 20.91 -13.96 -8.09
N MET A 169 21.71 -13.23 -8.87
CA MET A 169 22.26 -13.70 -10.15
C MET A 169 23.39 -14.74 -9.97
N SER A 170 24.17 -14.67 -8.89
CA SER A 170 25.24 -15.64 -8.60
C SER A 170 24.75 -16.97 -8.00
N CYS A 171 23.46 -17.10 -7.69
CA CYS A 171 22.84 -18.32 -7.14
C CYS A 171 22.04 -19.11 -8.20
N VAL A 172 22.48 -19.08 -9.46
CA VAL A 172 22.00 -20.02 -10.49
C VAL A 172 22.78 -21.34 -10.32
N PRO A 173 22.11 -22.51 -10.14
CA PRO A 173 22.82 -23.78 -10.10
C PRO A 173 23.44 -24.08 -11.46
N LEU A 174 24.77 -24.19 -11.51
CA LEU A 174 25.43 -24.93 -12.58
C LEU A 174 24.88 -26.36 -12.56
N ALA A 175 24.37 -26.82 -13.70
CA ALA A 175 23.98 -28.21 -13.91
C ALA A 175 25.13 -29.15 -13.49
N PRO A 176 24.86 -30.23 -12.75
CA PRO A 176 25.93 -31.08 -12.25
C PRO A 176 26.47 -31.94 -13.40
N ASN A 177 27.73 -31.69 -13.74
CA ASN A 177 28.50 -32.64 -14.52
C ASN A 177 28.79 -33.86 -13.62
N VAL A 178 28.49 -35.04 -14.14
CA VAL A 178 28.57 -36.33 -13.46
C VAL A 178 30.04 -36.71 -13.28
N GLN A 179 30.45 -37.04 -12.05
CA GLN A 179 31.24 -38.23 -11.68
C GLN A 179 31.93 -38.03 -10.31
N GLY A 180 31.78 -39.00 -9.41
CA GLY A 180 32.80 -39.29 -8.40
C GLY A 180 32.35 -39.38 -6.93
N SER A 181 31.87 -40.58 -6.55
CA SER A 181 32.25 -41.28 -5.31
C SER A 181 31.89 -40.70 -3.92
N SER A 182 30.83 -41.30 -3.34
CA SER A 182 30.80 -41.97 -2.03
C SER A 182 31.16 -41.18 -0.74
N ALA A 183 30.12 -40.81 0.02
CA ALA A 183 29.91 -41.36 1.38
C ALA A 183 28.45 -41.11 1.81
N GLN A 184 27.76 -42.16 2.22
CA GLN A 184 26.36 -42.16 2.64
C GLN A 184 26.18 -41.58 4.05
N VAL A 185 25.22 -40.66 4.18
CA VAL A 185 24.41 -40.43 5.39
C VAL A 185 22.96 -40.28 4.90
N PRO A 186 21.95 -40.97 5.48
CA PRO A 186 20.59 -40.98 4.94
C PRO A 186 19.88 -39.61 5.11
N PRO A 187 18.92 -39.26 4.22
CA PRO A 187 18.39 -37.91 4.12
C PRO A 187 17.19 -37.69 5.05
N LEU A 188 17.23 -36.63 5.86
CA LEU A 188 16.04 -36.07 6.49
C LEU A 188 15.59 -34.85 5.69
N GLY A 189 14.51 -35.02 4.91
CA GLY A 189 13.59 -33.94 4.53
C GLY A 189 14.17 -32.75 3.75
N GLY A 190 14.81 -33.00 2.61
CA GLY A 190 15.16 -31.95 1.65
C GLY A 190 13.98 -31.56 0.77
N VAL A 191 13.19 -30.57 1.18
CA VAL A 191 12.35 -29.82 0.24
C VAL A 191 13.24 -28.77 -0.42
N THR A 192 13.63 -29.03 -1.66
CA THR A 192 14.18 -28.03 -2.57
C THR A 192 13.13 -26.95 -2.81
N LEU A 193 13.27 -25.79 -2.17
CA LEU A 193 12.56 -24.58 -2.56
C LEU A 193 13.23 -24.00 -3.82
N ALA A 194 13.06 -24.67 -4.95
CA ALA A 194 13.12 -24.02 -6.24
C ALA A 194 11.75 -23.38 -6.46
N ALA A 195 11.67 -22.06 -6.27
CA ALA A 195 10.53 -21.28 -6.71
C ALA A 195 11.07 -20.05 -7.45
N ASP A 196 11.48 -20.30 -8.68
CA ASP A 196 11.55 -19.30 -9.72
C ASP A 196 10.10 -19.05 -10.17
N VAL A 197 9.42 -18.13 -9.50
CA VAL A 197 8.12 -17.63 -9.94
C VAL A 197 8.10 -16.13 -9.70
N LYS A 198 8.03 -15.38 -10.80
CA LYS A 198 7.62 -13.97 -10.81
C LYS A 198 6.20 -13.91 -10.28
N TYR A 199 6.02 -13.57 -8.99
CA TYR A 199 4.71 -13.29 -8.43
C TYR A 199 4.44 -11.79 -8.56
N GLU A 200 3.65 -11.41 -9.57
CA GLU A 200 2.76 -10.27 -9.46
C GLU A 200 1.53 -10.75 -8.66
N ASP A 201 1.53 -10.55 -7.34
CA ASP A 201 0.30 -10.42 -6.54
C ASP A 201 0.68 -10.27 -5.06
N GLU A 202 0.64 -9.03 -4.58
CA GLU A 202 0.99 -8.65 -3.22
C GLU A 202 -0.28 -8.34 -2.41
N GLU A 203 -0.62 -9.21 -1.44
CA GLU A 203 -1.52 -8.98 -0.29
C GLU A 203 -1.09 -7.78 0.60
N ASN A 204 -0.75 -6.63 0.03
CA ASN A 204 -0.15 -5.51 0.72
C ASN A 204 -1.19 -4.67 1.48
N TRP A 205 -0.94 -4.37 2.76
CA TRP A 205 -1.66 -3.36 3.52
C TRP A 205 -0.86 -2.06 3.52
N SER A 206 -1.50 -0.93 3.26
CA SER A 206 -0.84 0.39 3.29
C SER A 206 -1.45 1.28 4.37
N ASP A 207 -0.61 1.73 5.30
CA ASP A 207 -1.03 2.67 6.35
C ASP A 207 -1.39 4.03 5.75
N VAL A 208 -2.49 4.61 6.24
CA VAL A 208 -3.01 5.93 5.84
C VAL A 208 -2.22 7.08 6.49
N GLU A 209 -1.41 6.79 7.50
CA GLU A 209 -1.33 7.66 8.66
C GLU A 209 -0.08 8.51 8.83
N ASP A 210 0.86 8.54 7.88
CA ASP A 210 1.97 9.50 7.97
C ASP A 210 2.57 9.93 6.63
N LEU A 211 2.65 11.26 6.46
CA LEU A 211 3.73 11.92 5.72
C LEU A 211 4.95 12.04 6.64
N ASN A 212 6.14 12.03 6.05
CA ASN A 212 7.44 12.20 6.72
C ASN A 212 7.40 13.32 7.79
N THR A 213 7.51 12.94 9.06
CA THR A 213 7.54 13.86 10.19
C THR A 213 8.96 14.39 10.43
N SER A 214 9.10 15.72 10.48
CA SER A 214 10.14 16.38 11.30
C SER A 214 9.47 16.87 12.59
N PRO A 215 10.14 16.87 13.74
CA PRO A 215 9.50 17.20 15.01
C PRO A 215 9.31 18.71 15.15
N VAL A 216 8.10 19.13 15.51
CA VAL A 216 7.85 20.45 16.11
C VAL A 216 7.17 20.21 17.46
N THR A 217 7.76 20.82 18.49
CA THR A 217 7.29 20.77 19.87
C THR A 217 6.03 21.63 20.02
N PHE A 218 4.89 21.02 20.38
CA PHE A 218 3.74 21.75 20.90
C PHE A 218 3.46 21.30 22.33
N THR A 219 3.53 22.26 23.24
CA THR A 219 3.26 22.17 24.68
C THR A 219 1.77 22.28 24.95
N GLN A 220 1.05 21.16 24.89
CA GLN A 220 -0.20 20.97 25.65
C GLN A 220 -0.33 19.51 26.07
N PRO A 221 -0.69 19.21 27.33
CA PRO A 221 -0.92 17.83 27.75
C PRO A 221 -2.22 17.32 27.14
N SER A 222 -2.13 16.24 26.36
CA SER A 222 -3.25 15.54 25.72
C SER A 222 -3.09 14.03 25.96
N PRO A 223 -4.18 13.24 25.99
CA PRO A 223 -4.15 11.84 26.42
C PRO A 223 -3.15 11.04 25.58
N SER A 224 -2.25 10.36 26.27
CA SER A 224 -1.06 9.69 25.71
C SER A 224 -1.38 8.38 24.97
N SER A 225 -2.64 7.96 24.91
CA SER A 225 -3.06 6.68 24.33
C SER A 225 -4.18 6.84 23.29
N LEU A 226 -4.07 6.06 22.21
CA LEU A 226 -5.20 5.77 21.33
C LEU A 226 -6.36 5.20 22.17
N PRO A 227 -7.62 5.56 21.90
CA PRO A 227 -8.77 4.90 22.52
C PRO A 227 -8.66 3.37 22.35
N THR A 228 -8.65 2.65 23.46
CA THR A 228 -8.27 1.25 23.62
C THR A 228 -9.15 0.25 22.84
N THR A 229 -8.48 -0.81 22.35
CA THR A 229 -8.96 -2.11 21.80
C THR A 229 -10.17 -2.05 20.86
N ASN A 230 -9.93 -2.30 19.57
CA ASN A 230 -11.00 -2.54 18.62
C ASN A 230 -11.59 -3.93 18.91
N SER A 231 -12.88 -3.98 19.23
CA SER A 231 -13.65 -5.21 19.46
C SER A 231 -13.92 -5.97 18.17
N ILE A 232 -13.77 -5.30 17.02
CA ILE A 232 -13.97 -5.89 15.69
C ILE A 232 -12.78 -5.65 14.78
N GLY A 233 -12.65 -6.53 13.79
CA GLY A 233 -11.75 -6.38 12.65
C GLY A 233 -12.41 -6.86 11.36
N PHE A 234 -11.78 -6.56 10.24
CA PHE A 234 -12.25 -6.80 8.89
C PHE A 234 -11.24 -7.66 8.13
N ARG A 235 -11.70 -8.80 7.62
CA ARG A 235 -10.93 -9.61 6.66
C ARG A 235 -11.60 -9.51 5.31
N VAL A 236 -10.83 -9.12 4.30
CA VAL A 236 -11.25 -9.19 2.89
C VAL A 236 -10.50 -10.32 2.19
N TRP A 237 -11.16 -11.05 1.31
CA TRP A 237 -10.56 -12.15 0.56
C TRP A 237 -11.28 -12.39 -0.76
N ASP A 238 -10.60 -13.11 -1.64
CA ASP A 238 -11.08 -13.67 -2.89
C ASP A 238 -10.49 -15.07 -3.11
N ALA A 239 -10.70 -15.66 -4.29
CA ALA A 239 -10.18 -16.98 -4.65
C ALA A 239 -8.65 -17.06 -4.72
N ASN A 240 -7.96 -15.92 -4.86
CA ASN A 240 -6.50 -15.86 -4.98
C ASN A 240 -5.80 -15.61 -3.63
N SER A 241 -6.56 -15.36 -2.58
CA SER A 241 -6.03 -15.07 -1.24
C SER A 241 -5.31 -16.28 -0.65
N ARG A 242 -4.21 -16.06 0.09
CA ARG A 242 -3.41 -17.12 0.75
C ARG A 242 -4.05 -17.66 2.04
N THR A 243 -5.36 -17.63 2.12
CA THR A 243 -6.14 -18.17 3.26
C THR A 243 -7.33 -18.92 2.70
N MET A 244 -7.54 -20.14 3.18
CA MET A 244 -8.75 -20.90 2.89
C MET A 244 -9.87 -20.40 3.79
N PHE A 245 -11.08 -20.28 3.24
CA PHE A 245 -12.28 -19.94 3.99
C PHE A 245 -13.33 -21.03 3.81
N ASP A 246 -13.91 -21.46 4.91
CA ASP A 246 -15.03 -22.38 4.98
C ASP A 246 -15.99 -21.89 6.07
N GLU A 247 -17.31 -22.03 5.85
CA GLU A 247 -18.31 -21.45 6.75
C GLU A 247 -18.36 -22.17 8.10
N GLU A 248 -18.03 -23.46 8.15
CA GLU A 248 -18.06 -24.26 9.37
C GLU A 248 -16.80 -24.05 10.22
N THR A 249 -15.65 -23.94 9.58
CA THR A 249 -14.34 -23.89 10.25
C THR A 249 -13.76 -22.48 10.37
N GLY A 250 -14.10 -21.57 9.45
CA GLY A 250 -13.63 -20.19 9.39
C GLY A 250 -12.45 -19.99 8.44
N PHE A 251 -11.52 -19.08 8.79
CA PHE A 251 -10.32 -18.85 7.99
C PHE A 251 -9.15 -19.71 8.49
N VAL A 252 -8.42 -20.31 7.55
CA VAL A 252 -7.18 -21.04 7.80
C VAL A 252 -6.09 -20.47 6.93
N SER A 253 -4.95 -20.13 7.53
CA SER A 253 -3.77 -19.64 6.80
C SER A 253 -3.12 -20.75 5.96
N GLN A 254 -2.52 -20.39 4.83
CA GLN A 254 -2.00 -21.35 3.86
C GLN A 254 -1.01 -22.35 4.45
N ALA A 255 -0.19 -21.97 5.43
CA ALA A 255 0.78 -22.89 6.03
C ALA A 255 0.11 -24.07 6.74
N PHE A 256 -1.15 -23.91 7.17
CA PHE A 256 -1.91 -24.93 7.89
C PHE A 256 -3.04 -25.55 7.06
N SER A 257 -3.21 -25.18 5.80
CA SER A 257 -4.30 -25.72 4.96
C SER A 257 -4.13 -27.20 4.65
N ILE A 258 -2.90 -27.71 4.68
CA ILE A 258 -2.56 -29.14 4.50
C ILE A 258 -2.25 -29.86 5.82
N TRP A 259 -2.27 -29.15 6.94
CA TRP A 259 -1.96 -29.71 8.25
C TRP A 259 -3.11 -30.61 8.72
N LYS A 260 -2.80 -31.86 9.02
CA LYS A 260 -3.77 -32.83 9.52
C LYS A 260 -3.68 -32.92 11.04
N GLY A 261 -4.73 -32.49 11.74
CA GLY A 261 -4.82 -32.52 13.20
C GLY A 261 -4.98 -31.13 13.82
N GLU A 262 -4.84 -31.03 15.13
CA GLU A 262 -4.88 -29.75 15.84
C GLU A 262 -3.72 -28.86 15.40
N TYR A 263 -3.98 -27.55 15.28
CA TYR A 263 -2.93 -26.59 14.95
C TYR A 263 -1.93 -26.48 16.10
N PRO A 264 -0.62 -26.40 15.81
CA PRO A 264 0.36 -26.17 16.85
C PRO A 264 0.07 -24.84 17.58
N PRO A 265 0.37 -24.76 18.89
CA PRO A 265 0.15 -23.54 19.64
C PRO A 265 1.01 -22.39 19.09
N PRO A 266 0.59 -21.13 19.26
CA PRO A 266 1.42 -19.98 18.90
C PRO A 266 2.79 -20.04 19.58
N PHE A 267 3.83 -19.57 18.90
CA PHE A 267 5.17 -19.52 19.47
C PHE A 267 5.25 -18.60 20.70
N SER A 268 6.05 -19.00 21.70
CA SER A 268 6.39 -18.17 22.85
C SER A 268 7.12 -16.89 22.40
N PRO A 269 6.89 -15.73 23.01
CA PRO A 269 7.64 -14.50 22.72
C PRO A 269 9.08 -14.55 23.25
N ASP A 270 9.49 -15.63 23.92
CA ASP A 270 10.79 -15.79 24.54
C ASP A 270 11.64 -16.91 23.90
N GLY A 271 12.96 -16.86 24.13
CA GLY A 271 13.90 -17.91 23.73
C GLY A 271 13.85 -18.26 22.23
N GLN A 272 13.84 -19.56 21.92
CA GLN A 272 13.71 -20.07 20.55
C GLN A 272 12.35 -19.75 19.91
N GLY A 273 11.29 -19.65 20.72
CA GLY A 273 9.96 -19.24 20.24
C GLY A 273 9.99 -17.83 19.64
N ARG A 274 10.71 -16.91 20.28
CA ARG A 274 10.91 -15.54 19.78
C ARG A 274 11.57 -15.53 18.41
N GLN A 275 12.58 -16.37 18.21
CA GLN A 275 13.30 -16.46 16.93
C GLN A 275 12.39 -16.99 15.82
N ALA A 276 11.62 -18.05 16.09
CA ALA A 276 10.63 -18.58 15.16
C ALA A 276 9.55 -17.53 14.83
N LEU A 277 9.06 -16.82 15.84
CA LEU A 277 8.08 -15.74 15.67
C LEU A 277 8.65 -14.62 14.79
N MET A 278 9.89 -14.19 15.03
CA MET A 278 10.55 -13.15 14.21
C MET A 278 10.69 -13.59 12.75
N ILE A 279 11.09 -14.84 12.48
CA ILE A 279 11.21 -15.36 11.12
C ILE A 279 9.84 -15.36 10.43
N LEU A 280 8.84 -16.00 11.04
CA LEU A 280 7.53 -16.18 10.40
C LEU A 280 6.78 -14.86 10.21
N THR A 281 6.88 -13.95 11.18
CA THR A 281 6.27 -12.62 11.04
C THR A 281 7.01 -11.75 10.03
N ASN A 282 8.35 -11.83 9.94
CA ASN A 282 9.10 -11.12 8.91
C ASN A 282 8.73 -11.64 7.51
N LEU A 283 8.64 -12.96 7.31
CA LEU A 283 8.19 -13.57 6.06
C LEU A 283 6.77 -13.10 5.69
N HIS A 284 5.83 -13.16 6.63
CA HIS A 284 4.46 -12.68 6.45
C HIS A 284 4.41 -11.20 6.04
N LEU A 285 5.06 -10.32 6.82
CA LEU A 285 4.99 -8.87 6.62
C LEU A 285 5.79 -8.39 5.40
N SER A 286 6.90 -9.06 5.08
CA SER A 286 7.71 -8.78 3.88
C SER A 286 7.11 -9.38 2.62
N MET A 287 6.00 -10.11 2.74
CA MET A 287 5.38 -10.84 1.64
C MET A 287 6.34 -11.83 0.94
N SER A 288 7.42 -12.18 1.63
CA SER A 288 8.49 -13.01 1.12
C SER A 288 8.43 -14.38 1.77
N GLY A 289 8.74 -15.42 1.01
CA GLY A 289 8.46 -16.79 1.44
C GLY A 289 7.04 -17.22 1.06
N GLY A 290 6.84 -18.53 0.96
CA GLY A 290 5.61 -19.12 0.43
C GLY A 290 4.41 -18.98 1.37
N ALA A 291 3.99 -20.11 1.94
CA ALA A 291 2.78 -20.18 2.73
C ALA A 291 2.91 -19.44 4.07
N SER A 292 2.00 -18.50 4.33
CA SER A 292 1.99 -17.77 5.60
C SER A 292 1.31 -18.55 6.72
N ALA A 293 1.82 -18.38 7.95
CA ALA A 293 1.27 -18.96 9.18
C ALA A 293 0.21 -18.06 9.86
N PHE A 294 -0.12 -16.91 9.26
CA PHE A 294 -1.02 -15.93 9.84
C PHE A 294 -2.20 -15.59 8.91
N VAL A 295 -3.35 -15.32 9.51
CA VAL A 295 -4.50 -14.69 8.87
C VAL A 295 -4.50 -13.20 9.23
N SER A 296 -4.38 -12.32 8.24
CA SER A 296 -4.39 -10.87 8.46
C SER A 296 -5.80 -10.32 8.61
N VAL A 297 -6.08 -9.62 9.70
CA VAL A 297 -7.33 -8.90 9.96
C VAL A 297 -7.02 -7.42 10.13
N SER A 298 -7.73 -6.55 9.42
CA SER A 298 -7.56 -5.09 9.55
C SER A 298 -8.58 -4.49 10.51
N THR A 299 -8.15 -3.58 11.36
CA THR A 299 -9.03 -2.79 12.22
C THR A 299 -9.47 -1.47 11.56
N SER A 300 -9.09 -1.24 10.29
CA SER A 300 -9.54 -0.09 9.50
C SER A 300 -10.40 -0.58 8.35
N LEU A 301 -11.70 -0.24 8.38
CA LEU A 301 -12.61 -0.60 7.30
C LEU A 301 -12.16 0.04 5.97
N LEU A 302 -11.71 1.30 5.98
CA LEU A 302 -11.20 1.95 4.78
C LEU A 302 -10.02 1.18 4.15
N GLN A 303 -9.04 0.78 4.96
CA GLN A 303 -7.93 -0.01 4.44
C GLN A 303 -8.42 -1.35 3.87
N ALA A 304 -9.39 -2.00 4.51
CA ALA A 304 -9.94 -3.26 4.05
C ALA A 304 -10.64 -3.10 2.69
N LEU A 305 -11.45 -2.05 2.53
CA LEU A 305 -12.13 -1.75 1.28
C LEU A 305 -11.17 -1.34 0.16
N VAL A 306 -10.12 -0.56 0.46
CA VAL A 306 -9.09 -0.20 -0.52
C VAL A 306 -8.33 -1.44 -0.98
N LYS A 307 -7.94 -2.34 -0.07
CA LYS A 307 -7.32 -3.62 -0.43
C LYS A 307 -8.27 -4.47 -1.28
N ALA A 308 -9.54 -4.56 -0.92
CA ALA A 308 -10.52 -5.30 -1.70
C ALA A 308 -10.75 -4.74 -3.11
N SER A 309 -10.47 -3.46 -3.36
CA SER A 309 -10.65 -2.85 -4.68
C SER A 309 -9.70 -3.41 -5.75
N THR A 310 -8.62 -4.10 -5.36
CA THR A 310 -7.69 -4.76 -6.27
C THR A 310 -7.96 -6.26 -6.42
N MET A 311 -8.93 -6.81 -5.69
CA MET A 311 -9.29 -8.23 -5.67
C MET A 311 -10.38 -8.56 -6.68
N LYS A 312 -10.47 -9.83 -7.08
CA LYS A 312 -11.52 -10.32 -7.98
C LYS A 312 -12.70 -10.86 -7.17
N ASP A 313 -13.90 -10.34 -7.38
CA ASP A 313 -15.13 -10.75 -6.67
C ASP A 313 -14.96 -10.82 -5.13
N PRO A 314 -14.47 -9.75 -4.49
CA PRO A 314 -14.06 -9.81 -3.09
C PRO A 314 -15.23 -9.97 -2.12
N ARG A 315 -14.96 -10.71 -1.05
CA ARG A 315 -15.83 -10.86 0.12
C ARG A 315 -15.23 -10.15 1.32
N ILE A 316 -16.07 -9.78 2.28
CA ILE A 316 -15.65 -9.18 3.55
C ILE A 316 -16.30 -9.90 4.73
N ALA A 317 -15.53 -10.06 5.81
CA ALA A 317 -15.95 -10.68 7.05
C ALA A 317 -15.67 -9.72 8.22
N VAL A 318 -16.58 -9.70 9.19
CA VAL A 318 -16.38 -9.04 10.48
C VAL A 318 -15.97 -10.07 11.50
N VAL A 319 -14.81 -9.86 12.10
CA VAL A 319 -14.21 -10.73 13.11
C VAL A 319 -14.36 -10.07 14.47
N ALA A 320 -14.95 -10.78 15.44
CA ALA A 320 -14.99 -10.39 16.85
C ALA A 320 -13.61 -10.59 17.46
N LEU A 321 -12.79 -9.53 17.50
CA LEU A 321 -11.43 -9.59 18.02
C LEU A 321 -11.39 -9.89 19.51
N ASP A 322 -12.44 -9.52 20.26
CA ASP A 322 -12.61 -9.80 21.69
C ASP A 322 -13.10 -11.23 21.99
N HIS A 323 -13.34 -12.06 20.98
CA HIS A 323 -13.76 -13.45 21.17
C HIS A 323 -12.68 -14.27 21.89
N ALA A 324 -13.07 -15.08 22.88
CA ALA A 324 -12.15 -15.84 23.74
C ALA A 324 -11.11 -16.68 22.97
N LEU A 325 -11.51 -17.30 21.85
CA LEU A 325 -10.61 -18.09 20.99
C LEU A 325 -9.50 -17.27 20.32
N LEU A 326 -9.67 -15.95 20.18
CA LEU A 326 -8.65 -15.04 19.63
C LEU A 326 -7.83 -14.34 20.70
N GLN A 327 -8.28 -14.40 21.96
CA GLN A 327 -7.62 -13.82 23.14
C GLN A 327 -6.63 -14.78 23.81
N GLN A 328 -6.46 -15.98 23.27
CA GLN A 328 -5.41 -16.90 23.72
C GLN A 328 -4.02 -16.24 23.61
N PRO A 329 -3.08 -16.52 24.53
CA PRO A 329 -1.76 -15.93 24.50
C PRO A 329 -1.08 -16.06 23.13
N ASN A 330 -0.57 -14.95 22.61
CA ASN A 330 0.13 -14.85 21.32
C ASN A 330 -0.69 -15.28 20.08
N LYS A 331 -2.00 -15.54 20.22
CA LYS A 331 -2.88 -15.92 19.10
C LYS A 331 -3.10 -14.77 18.15
N THR A 332 -3.29 -13.56 18.66
CA THR A 332 -3.52 -12.35 17.87
C THR A 332 -2.43 -11.34 18.15
N LEU A 333 -1.60 -11.06 17.15
CA LEU A 333 -0.44 -10.18 17.27
C LEU A 333 -0.67 -8.84 16.57
N PRO A 334 -0.44 -7.70 17.22
CA PRO A 334 -0.45 -6.40 16.55
C PRO A 334 0.74 -6.29 15.59
N ALA A 335 0.49 -6.09 14.29
CA ALA A 335 1.57 -5.98 13.30
C ALA A 335 2.53 -4.82 13.63
N ALA A 336 2.02 -3.70 14.17
CA ALA A 336 2.85 -2.58 14.60
C ALA A 336 3.86 -2.92 15.70
N GLU A 337 3.47 -3.73 16.68
CA GLU A 337 4.36 -4.12 17.78
C GLU A 337 5.45 -5.06 17.27
N ILE A 338 5.07 -6.01 16.41
CA ILE A 338 6.00 -6.93 15.76
C ILE A 338 6.95 -6.18 14.83
N LEU A 339 6.46 -5.25 14.00
CA LEU A 339 7.31 -4.41 13.15
C LEU A 339 8.27 -3.55 13.97
N ARG A 340 7.84 -3.02 15.11
CA ARG A 340 8.73 -2.28 16.02
C ARG A 340 9.83 -3.19 16.55
N MET A 341 9.50 -4.40 16.99
CA MET A 341 10.46 -5.40 17.43
C MET A 341 11.44 -5.77 16.30
N LEU A 342 10.93 -6.13 15.11
CA LEU A 342 11.76 -6.50 13.97
C LEU A 342 12.67 -5.34 13.51
N LYS A 343 12.22 -4.09 13.60
CA LYS A 343 13.04 -2.91 13.30
C LYS A 343 14.14 -2.70 14.33
N ALA A 344 13.84 -2.88 15.62
CA ALA A 344 14.83 -2.80 16.68
C ALA A 344 15.94 -3.86 16.52
N GLU A 345 15.57 -5.05 16.05
CA GLU A 345 16.48 -6.18 15.79
C GLU A 345 17.09 -6.15 14.37
N GLY A 346 16.88 -5.10 13.59
CA GLY A 346 17.43 -4.94 12.23
C GLY A 346 16.85 -5.86 11.16
N GLN A 347 15.81 -6.64 11.46
CA GLN A 347 15.18 -7.63 10.57
C GLN A 347 14.17 -7.03 9.58
N ALA A 348 13.54 -5.91 9.93
CA ALA A 348 12.53 -5.22 9.10
C ALA A 348 13.03 -3.87 8.53
N TRP A 349 14.30 -3.81 8.10
CA TRP A 349 14.87 -2.60 7.49
C TRP A 349 14.17 -2.19 6.19
N TRP A 350 13.52 -3.13 5.52
CA TRP A 350 12.78 -2.96 4.26
C TRP A 350 11.42 -2.27 4.49
N ALA A 351 10.87 -2.38 5.70
CA ALA A 351 9.49 -2.03 6.00
C ALA A 351 9.31 -0.52 6.18
N ARG A 352 8.67 0.12 5.19
CA ARG A 352 8.05 1.45 5.37
C ARG A 352 6.70 1.36 6.07
N TYR A 353 6.02 0.23 5.89
CA TYR A 353 4.81 -0.14 6.59
C TYR A 353 5.02 -0.10 8.12
N LYS A 354 4.02 0.37 8.84
CA LYS A 354 3.97 0.50 10.29
C LYS A 354 2.97 -0.46 10.92
N GLY A 355 1.98 -0.98 10.18
CA GLY A 355 1.10 -2.05 10.63
C GLY A 355 0.14 -1.66 11.74
N HIS A 356 -0.29 -0.39 11.77
CA HIS A 356 -1.12 0.11 12.86
C HIS A 356 -2.52 -0.51 12.89
N ALA A 357 -3.07 -0.78 11.70
CA ALA A 357 -4.40 -1.35 11.57
C ALA A 357 -4.39 -2.88 11.47
N GLU A 358 -3.25 -3.55 11.31
CA GLU A 358 -3.22 -5.00 11.08
C GLU A 358 -3.04 -5.81 12.36
N ARG A 359 -3.85 -6.87 12.46
CA ARG A 359 -3.78 -7.93 13.46
C ARG A 359 -3.47 -9.23 12.72
N MET A 360 -2.37 -9.88 13.10
CA MET A 360 -1.95 -11.17 12.56
C MET A 360 -2.47 -12.27 13.49
N VAL A 361 -3.40 -13.09 13.01
CA VAL A 361 -3.96 -14.20 13.78
C VAL A 361 -3.24 -15.49 13.44
N TRP A 362 -2.62 -16.12 14.43
CA TRP A 362 -1.90 -17.38 14.26
C TRP A 362 -2.82 -18.51 13.79
N ALA A 363 -2.40 -19.22 12.74
CA ALA A 363 -3.04 -20.38 12.13
C ALA A 363 -4.44 -20.16 11.54
N SER A 364 -5.41 -19.73 12.35
CA SER A 364 -6.82 -19.68 11.97
C SER A 364 -7.62 -18.61 12.73
N VAL A 365 -8.66 -18.10 12.08
CA VAL A 365 -9.79 -17.36 12.69
C VAL A 365 -11.00 -18.30 12.68
N PRO A 366 -11.40 -18.86 13.83
CA PRO A 366 -12.50 -19.82 13.90
C PRO A 366 -13.84 -19.20 13.47
N ALA A 367 -14.73 -19.98 12.85
CA ALA A 367 -16.07 -19.54 12.45
C ALA A 367 -16.86 -18.89 13.61
N ALA A 368 -16.71 -19.39 14.84
CA ALA A 368 -17.34 -18.83 16.03
C ALA A 368 -16.94 -17.36 16.33
N ALA A 369 -15.74 -16.94 15.90
CA ALA A 369 -15.26 -15.57 16.04
C ALA A 369 -15.67 -14.66 14.86
N ILE A 370 -16.33 -15.20 13.83
CA ILE A 370 -16.82 -14.44 12.66
C ILE A 370 -18.28 -14.06 12.92
N ILE A 371 -18.55 -12.76 13.03
CA ILE A 371 -19.89 -12.22 13.28
C ILE A 371 -20.76 -12.36 12.03
N SER A 372 -20.18 -12.03 10.88
CA SER A 372 -20.83 -12.09 9.59
C SER A 372 -19.80 -12.06 8.47
N HIS A 373 -20.23 -12.48 7.28
CA HIS A 373 -19.53 -12.21 6.04
C HIS A 373 -20.50 -12.10 4.88
N PHE A 374 -20.10 -11.40 3.81
CA PHE A 374 -20.89 -11.24 2.60
C PHE A 374 -20.00 -10.79 1.42
N PRO A 375 -20.43 -11.01 0.16
CA PRO A 375 -19.84 -10.41 -1.03
C PRO A 375 -19.86 -8.87 -0.97
N LEU A 376 -18.76 -8.20 -1.29
CA LEU A 376 -18.75 -6.72 -1.32
C LEU A 376 -19.65 -6.12 -2.40
N SER A 377 -20.09 -6.90 -3.38
CA SER A 377 -21.11 -6.49 -4.34
C SER A 377 -22.44 -6.11 -3.66
N GLU A 378 -22.79 -6.74 -2.53
CA GLU A 378 -24.00 -6.39 -1.78
C GLU A 378 -23.92 -4.99 -1.16
N LEU A 379 -22.73 -4.55 -0.74
CA LEU A 379 -22.52 -3.18 -0.25
C LEU A 379 -22.68 -2.15 -1.37
N ARG A 380 -22.23 -2.49 -2.59
CA ARG A 380 -22.45 -1.65 -3.79
C ARG A 380 -23.93 -1.60 -4.15
N GLN A 381 -24.63 -2.74 -4.07
CA GLN A 381 -26.07 -2.78 -4.31
C GLN A 381 -26.84 -1.91 -3.32
N LEU A 382 -26.49 -1.98 -2.03
CA LEU A 382 -27.08 -1.12 -0.99
C LEU A 382 -26.83 0.37 -1.29
N SER A 383 -25.61 0.70 -1.72
CA SER A 383 -25.26 2.06 -2.16
C SER A 383 -26.08 2.52 -3.37
N ASN A 384 -26.35 1.65 -4.33
CA ASN A 384 -27.10 2.00 -5.54
C ASN A 384 -28.61 2.14 -5.30
N GLN A 385 -29.16 1.46 -4.29
CA GLN A 385 -30.59 1.48 -3.96
C GLN A 385 -30.96 2.69 -3.10
N GLU A 386 -30.06 3.15 -2.24
CA GLU A 386 -30.32 4.21 -1.27
C GLU A 386 -29.28 5.32 -1.43
N GLN A 387 -29.68 6.49 -1.95
CA GLN A 387 -28.77 7.61 -2.21
C GLN A 387 -27.96 8.02 -0.97
N THR A 388 -28.60 8.00 0.21
CA THR A 388 -27.92 8.35 1.48
C THR A 388 -26.83 7.32 1.86
N CYS A 389 -26.98 6.05 1.46
CA CYS A 389 -25.90 5.07 1.60
C CYS A 389 -24.74 5.37 0.67
N GLU A 390 -24.99 5.82 -0.56
CA GLU A 390 -23.94 6.26 -1.49
C GLU A 390 -23.17 7.46 -0.95
N ASP A 391 -23.88 8.45 -0.44
CA ASP A 391 -23.28 9.64 0.16
C ASP A 391 -22.35 9.26 1.32
N VAL A 392 -22.84 8.39 2.23
CA VAL A 392 -22.08 7.95 3.42
C VAL A 392 -20.89 7.07 3.06
N LEU A 393 -21.09 6.04 2.23
CA LEU A 393 -20.04 5.07 1.92
C LEU A 393 -19.03 5.61 0.92
N SER A 394 -19.43 6.53 0.05
CA SER A 394 -18.57 7.13 -0.98
C SER A 394 -17.73 6.09 -1.74
N LEU A 395 -18.32 4.92 -2.04
CA LEU A 395 -17.61 3.78 -2.62
C LEU A 395 -16.96 4.10 -3.96
N ASN A 396 -17.50 5.09 -4.68
CA ASN A 396 -16.95 5.62 -5.94
C ASN A 396 -15.51 6.14 -5.82
N GLU A 397 -15.10 6.58 -4.62
CA GLU A 397 -13.72 7.03 -4.37
C GLU A 397 -12.73 5.87 -4.14
N ILE A 398 -13.25 4.67 -3.84
CA ILE A 398 -12.48 3.45 -3.57
C ILE A 398 -12.29 2.69 -4.88
N GLN A 399 -11.18 2.94 -5.56
CA GLN A 399 -10.86 2.35 -6.86
C GLN A 399 -9.50 1.66 -6.83
N SER A 400 -9.34 0.63 -7.69
CA SER A 400 -8.08 -0.10 -7.85
C SER A 400 -6.91 0.85 -8.15
N GLY A 401 -5.74 0.55 -7.58
CA GLY A 401 -4.52 1.35 -7.74
C GLY A 401 -4.47 2.64 -6.90
N ARG A 402 -5.56 3.05 -6.23
CA ARG A 402 -5.54 4.20 -5.32
C ARG A 402 -4.99 3.81 -3.95
N ARG A 403 -4.10 4.64 -3.40
CA ARG A 403 -3.61 4.46 -2.03
C ARG A 403 -4.66 4.90 -1.01
N THR A 404 -4.73 4.21 0.13
CA THR A 404 -5.71 4.50 1.18
C THR A 404 -5.67 5.96 1.65
N GLN A 405 -4.48 6.56 1.72
CA GLN A 405 -4.30 7.98 2.04
C GLN A 405 -5.01 8.92 1.07
N TYR A 406 -4.92 8.64 -0.23
CA TYR A 406 -5.56 9.46 -1.27
C TYR A 406 -7.07 9.38 -1.14
N VAL A 407 -7.59 8.16 -0.96
CA VAL A 407 -9.03 7.90 -0.79
C VAL A 407 -9.55 8.59 0.48
N SER A 408 -8.85 8.47 1.61
CA SER A 408 -9.20 9.15 2.87
C SER A 408 -9.30 10.67 2.69
N SER A 409 -8.36 11.30 1.97
CA SER A 409 -8.43 12.74 1.70
C SER A 409 -9.66 13.12 0.89
N ARG A 410 -9.95 12.37 -0.18
CA ARG A 410 -11.12 12.61 -1.05
C ARG A 410 -12.43 12.49 -0.29
N ILE A 411 -12.55 11.47 0.57
CA ILE A 411 -13.74 11.29 1.41
C ILE A 411 -13.88 12.44 2.41
N ARG A 412 -12.78 12.86 3.05
CA ARG A 412 -12.81 14.03 3.95
C ARG A 412 -13.28 15.31 3.24
N ASP A 413 -12.85 15.52 2.01
CA ASP A 413 -13.19 16.73 1.25
C ASP A 413 -14.70 16.84 0.96
N LYS A 414 -15.44 15.72 0.96
CA LYS A 414 -16.91 15.73 0.85
C LYS A 414 -17.62 16.33 2.06
N ASN A 415 -16.95 16.42 3.21
CA ASN A 415 -17.45 17.08 4.41
C ASN A 415 -18.82 16.58 4.91
N ASN A 416 -19.05 15.27 4.82
CA ASN A 416 -20.30 14.65 5.26
C ASN A 416 -20.50 14.79 6.77
N SER A 417 -21.73 15.11 7.18
CA SER A 417 -22.12 15.24 8.58
C SER A 417 -23.03 14.11 9.05
N ILE A 418 -22.96 13.80 10.35
CA ILE A 418 -23.87 12.86 10.98
C ILE A 418 -25.19 13.59 11.26
N ASN A 419 -26.24 13.15 10.59
CA ASN A 419 -27.62 13.60 10.78
C ASN A 419 -28.55 12.37 10.79
N VAL A 420 -29.87 12.57 10.89
CA VAL A 420 -30.87 11.48 10.93
C VAL A 420 -30.79 10.57 9.70
N GLY A 421 -30.62 11.13 8.50
CA GLY A 421 -30.46 10.35 7.26
C GLY A 421 -29.19 9.52 7.27
N THR A 422 -28.06 10.15 7.59
CA THR A 422 -26.75 9.48 7.73
C THR A 422 -26.82 8.35 8.77
N ALA A 423 -27.48 8.56 9.90
CA ALA A 423 -27.65 7.55 10.95
C ALA A 423 -28.47 6.34 10.48
N ARG A 424 -29.54 6.56 9.69
CA ARG A 424 -30.28 5.45 9.07
C ARG A 424 -29.41 4.67 8.07
N ALA A 425 -28.65 5.37 7.24
CA ALA A 425 -27.72 4.74 6.30
C ALA A 425 -26.64 3.92 7.02
N MET A 426 -26.03 4.48 8.08
CA MET A 426 -25.08 3.77 8.94
C MET A 426 -25.70 2.51 9.56
N ALA A 427 -26.98 2.57 9.97
CA ALA A 427 -27.68 1.41 10.49
C ALA A 427 -27.91 0.34 9.42
N MET A 428 -28.31 0.72 8.19
CA MET A 428 -28.47 -0.22 7.08
C MET A 428 -27.14 -0.90 6.72
N VAL A 429 -26.05 -0.14 6.65
CA VAL A 429 -24.70 -0.69 6.46
C VAL A 429 -24.33 -1.62 7.61
N SER A 430 -24.61 -1.22 8.85
CA SER A 430 -24.35 -2.05 10.03
C SER A 430 -25.14 -3.36 10.01
N ARG A 431 -26.33 -3.37 9.41
CA ARG A 431 -27.11 -4.59 9.20
C ARG A 431 -26.45 -5.53 8.20
N ALA A 432 -25.89 -5.01 7.09
CA ALA A 432 -25.12 -5.83 6.15
C ALA A 432 -23.93 -6.50 6.84
N PHE A 433 -23.25 -5.77 7.74
CA PHE A 433 -22.21 -6.31 8.62
C PHE A 433 -22.73 -7.19 9.77
N GLY A 434 -24.02 -7.52 9.81
CA GLY A 434 -24.59 -8.49 10.76
C GLY A 434 -24.83 -7.95 12.17
N MET A 435 -24.67 -6.66 12.42
CA MET A 435 -24.74 -6.09 13.78
C MET A 435 -26.13 -6.18 14.45
N HIS A 436 -27.16 -6.55 13.69
CA HIS A 436 -28.53 -6.73 14.19
C HIS A 436 -28.78 -8.14 14.76
N ARG A 437 -27.85 -9.08 14.55
CA ARG A 437 -28.01 -10.50 14.89
C ARG A 437 -27.74 -10.75 16.38
N ASN A 438 -28.35 -11.81 16.92
CA ASN A 438 -28.29 -12.18 18.34
C ASN A 438 -26.87 -12.39 18.92
N LYS A 439 -25.91 -12.79 18.08
CA LYS A 439 -24.52 -13.07 18.51
C LYS A 439 -23.66 -11.81 18.68
N THR A 440 -24.19 -10.64 18.33
CA THR A 440 -23.46 -9.36 18.36
C THR A 440 -23.54 -8.75 19.75
N SER A 441 -22.44 -8.23 20.28
CA SER A 441 -22.42 -7.45 21.53
C SER A 441 -22.56 -5.94 21.27
N LEU A 442 -22.92 -5.16 22.30
CA LEU A 442 -22.89 -3.69 22.22
C LEU A 442 -21.49 -3.16 21.87
N ALA A 443 -20.44 -3.85 22.31
CA ALA A 443 -19.05 -3.50 21.97
C ALA A 443 -18.78 -3.66 20.46
N HIS A 444 -19.39 -4.65 19.80
CA HIS A 444 -19.27 -4.83 18.34
C HIS A 444 -20.00 -3.73 17.57
N ILE A 445 -21.20 -3.35 18.00
CA ILE A 445 -21.97 -2.23 17.41
C ILE A 445 -21.17 -0.94 17.53
N LYS A 446 -20.69 -0.61 18.74
CA LYS A 446 -19.81 0.55 19.00
C LYS A 446 -18.58 0.53 18.09
N GLY A 447 -17.92 -0.64 17.98
CA GLY A 447 -16.74 -0.82 17.14
C GLY A 447 -17.01 -0.56 15.66
N LEU A 448 -18.14 -1.03 15.13
CA LEU A 448 -18.52 -0.78 13.75
C LEU A 448 -18.87 0.67 13.49
N VAL A 449 -19.67 1.30 14.37
CA VAL A 449 -20.01 2.72 14.26
C VAL A 449 -18.75 3.58 14.28
N SER A 450 -17.81 3.30 15.21
CA SER A 450 -16.51 3.97 15.25
C SER A 450 -15.72 3.77 13.96
N SER A 451 -15.74 2.57 13.38
CA SER A 451 -15.04 2.27 12.12
C SER A 451 -15.65 3.00 10.92
N LEU A 452 -16.99 3.13 10.87
CA LEU A 452 -17.70 3.89 9.84
C LEU A 452 -17.37 5.38 9.93
N VAL A 453 -17.44 5.96 11.14
CA VAL A 453 -17.13 7.38 11.36
C VAL A 453 -15.71 7.70 10.94
N ASP A 454 -14.72 6.92 11.40
CA ASP A 454 -13.32 7.11 11.05
C ASP A 454 -13.04 6.88 9.55
N SER A 455 -13.49 5.75 9.01
CA SER A 455 -13.23 5.37 7.61
C SER A 455 -13.86 6.34 6.60
N PHE A 456 -15.03 6.88 6.92
CA PHE A 456 -15.77 7.79 6.05
C PHE A 456 -15.71 9.25 6.51
N GLN A 457 -14.85 9.56 7.48
CA GLN A 457 -14.55 10.93 7.95
C GLN A 457 -15.82 11.74 8.32
N LEU A 458 -16.83 11.07 8.91
CA LEU A 458 -18.12 11.66 9.22
C LEU A 458 -17.99 12.65 10.38
N LYS A 459 -18.40 13.90 10.16
CA LYS A 459 -18.30 14.95 11.19
C LYS A 459 -19.54 14.98 12.06
N GLN A 460 -19.34 15.01 13.37
CA GLN A 460 -20.38 15.40 14.31
C GLN A 460 -20.65 16.90 14.16
N VAL A 461 -21.92 17.29 14.04
CA VAL A 461 -22.30 18.71 13.96
C VAL A 461 -22.12 19.33 15.35
N LEU A 462 -21.14 20.22 15.47
CA LEU A 462 -20.70 20.82 16.75
C LEU A 462 -21.75 21.69 17.46
N SER A 463 -22.88 21.97 16.81
CA SER A 463 -23.92 22.89 17.31
C SER A 463 -25.20 22.17 17.80
N GLU A 464 -25.21 20.85 17.87
CA GLU A 464 -26.42 20.10 18.16
C GLU A 464 -26.71 19.99 19.67
N SER A 465 -27.92 20.39 20.06
CA SER A 465 -28.45 20.17 21.41
C SER A 465 -28.45 18.69 21.77
N HIS A 466 -28.40 18.35 23.08
CA HIS A 466 -28.54 16.96 23.55
C HIS A 466 -29.80 16.27 22.99
N TYR A 467 -30.86 17.04 22.73
CA TYR A 467 -32.09 16.55 22.11
C TYR A 467 -31.88 16.06 20.67
N THR A 468 -31.15 16.82 19.85
CA THR A 468 -30.86 16.45 18.46
C THR A 468 -29.99 15.18 18.37
N SER A 469 -28.98 15.07 19.24
CA SER A 469 -28.14 13.87 19.34
C SER A 469 -28.96 12.62 19.71
N GLY A 470 -29.93 12.76 20.62
CA GLY A 470 -30.86 11.68 20.99
C GLY A 470 -31.72 11.22 19.81
N ILE A 471 -32.25 12.15 19.01
CA ILE A 471 -33.06 11.82 17.82
C ILE A 471 -32.23 11.05 16.78
N ILE A 472 -30.99 11.48 16.53
CA ILE A 472 -30.09 10.81 15.57
C ILE A 472 -29.76 9.39 16.04
N ALA A 473 -29.39 9.23 17.32
CA ALA A 473 -29.10 7.92 17.90
C ALA A 473 -30.32 6.99 17.83
N ARG A 474 -31.51 7.51 18.16
CA ARG A 474 -32.77 6.76 18.09
C ARG A 474 -33.11 6.32 16.66
N ALA A 475 -32.84 7.17 15.68
CA ALA A 475 -33.01 6.82 14.27
C ALA A 475 -32.09 5.65 13.84
N PHE A 476 -30.84 5.65 14.29
CA PHE A 476 -29.93 4.51 14.09
C PHE A 476 -30.50 3.24 14.77
N ALA A 477 -30.86 3.32 16.04
CA ALA A 477 -31.30 2.17 16.84
C ALA A 477 -32.55 1.49 16.27
N ILE A 478 -33.57 2.27 15.92
CA ILE A 478 -34.81 1.76 15.31
C ILE A 478 -34.52 1.12 13.93
N THR A 479 -33.61 1.71 13.14
CA THR A 479 -33.30 1.21 11.79
C THR A 479 -32.43 -0.05 11.83
N LEU A 480 -31.55 -0.17 12.83
CA LEU A 480 -30.70 -1.34 13.01
C LEU A 480 -31.55 -2.60 13.26
N ARG A 481 -32.68 -2.45 13.97
CA ARG A 481 -33.60 -3.55 14.34
C ARG A 481 -32.85 -4.72 14.97
N SER A 482 -32.07 -4.41 16.00
CA SER A 482 -31.34 -5.44 16.75
C SER A 482 -32.31 -6.46 17.34
N GLN A 483 -31.93 -7.73 17.25
CA GLN A 483 -32.67 -8.84 17.81
C GLN A 483 -32.22 -9.15 19.26
N ALA A 484 -31.06 -8.62 19.70
CA ALA A 484 -30.46 -8.92 21.00
C ALA A 484 -30.54 -7.79 22.03
N HIS A 485 -30.59 -6.53 21.59
CA HIS A 485 -30.37 -5.37 22.46
C HIS A 485 -31.57 -4.43 22.47
N SER A 486 -31.79 -3.74 23.59
CA SER A 486 -32.83 -2.72 23.68
C SER A 486 -32.50 -1.52 22.79
N VAL A 487 -33.52 -0.73 22.44
CA VAL A 487 -33.32 0.49 21.66
C VAL A 487 -32.41 1.47 22.41
N GLN A 488 -32.58 1.62 23.73
CA GLN A 488 -31.76 2.52 24.54
C GLN A 488 -30.28 2.11 24.56
N ASP A 489 -29.98 0.81 24.68
CA ASP A 489 -28.60 0.34 24.70
C ASP A 489 -27.88 0.59 23.36
N ILE A 490 -28.63 0.46 22.25
CA ILE A 490 -28.09 0.73 20.91
C ILE A 490 -27.87 2.22 20.70
N GLU A 491 -28.77 3.08 21.21
CA GLU A 491 -28.60 4.54 21.18
C GLU A 491 -27.28 4.94 21.86
N LEU A 492 -27.02 4.40 23.06
CA LEU A 492 -25.77 4.64 23.80
C LEU A 492 -24.55 4.10 23.04
N ALA A 493 -24.62 2.85 22.54
CA ALA A 493 -23.51 2.25 21.78
C ALA A 493 -23.19 3.03 20.49
N PHE A 494 -24.22 3.59 19.84
CA PHE A 494 -24.05 4.47 18.68
C PHE A 494 -23.34 5.78 19.07
N GLN A 495 -23.80 6.46 20.11
CA GLN A 495 -23.19 7.72 20.57
C GLN A 495 -21.72 7.52 20.98
N ASP A 496 -21.43 6.47 21.73
CA ASP A 496 -20.06 6.10 22.10
C ASP A 496 -19.20 5.79 20.87
N GLY A 497 -19.78 5.09 19.88
CA GLY A 497 -19.10 4.77 18.63
C GLY A 497 -18.76 6.03 17.83
N VAL A 498 -19.68 6.99 17.76
CA VAL A 498 -19.46 8.29 17.10
C VAL A 498 -18.38 9.09 17.82
N GLN A 499 -18.44 9.16 19.15
CA GLN A 499 -17.43 9.85 19.95
C GLN A 499 -16.04 9.23 19.75
N ARG A 500 -15.95 7.90 19.77
CA ARG A 500 -14.70 7.17 19.57
C ARG A 500 -14.14 7.36 18.16
N GLY A 501 -14.96 7.25 17.12
CA GLY A 501 -14.55 7.49 15.74
C GLY A 501 -14.06 8.93 15.53
N THR A 502 -14.77 9.90 16.11
CA THR A 502 -14.37 11.32 16.07
C THR A 502 -13.04 11.54 16.78
N ALA A 503 -12.82 10.89 17.92
CA ALA A 503 -11.56 10.95 18.64
C ALA A 503 -10.39 10.35 17.83
N THR A 504 -10.62 9.24 17.12
CA THR A 504 -9.64 8.65 16.20
C THR A 504 -9.26 9.62 15.09
N ILE A 505 -10.25 10.24 14.40
CA ILE A 505 -10.00 11.26 13.37
C ILE A 505 -9.17 12.41 13.95
N ALA A 506 -9.53 12.93 15.12
CA ALA A 506 -8.85 14.05 15.76
C ALA A 506 -7.41 13.71 16.17
N PHE A 507 -7.17 12.50 16.70
CA PHE A 507 -5.85 12.02 17.08
C PHE A 507 -4.90 12.02 15.87
N TYR A 508 -5.36 11.55 14.73
CA TYR A 508 -4.55 11.50 13.51
C TYR A 508 -4.43 12.84 12.79
N ALA A 509 -5.47 13.69 12.83
CA ALA A 509 -5.40 15.04 12.30
C ALA A 509 -4.36 15.92 13.02
N ARG A 510 -4.21 15.78 14.35
CA ARG A 510 -3.24 16.55 15.17
C ARG A 510 -1.78 16.19 14.91
N ARG A 511 -1.51 15.00 14.37
CA ARG A 511 -0.15 14.57 13.99
C ARG A 511 0.29 15.12 12.64
N TRP A 512 -0.59 15.82 11.93
CA TRP A 512 -0.27 16.41 10.63
C TRP A 512 0.17 17.86 10.79
N PRO A 513 1.40 18.23 10.39
CA PRO A 513 1.74 19.65 10.28
C PRO A 513 0.85 20.29 9.21
N ALA A 514 0.20 21.40 9.57
CA ALA A 514 -0.47 22.25 8.60
C ALA A 514 0.57 22.74 7.58
N ILE A 515 0.46 22.29 6.33
CA ILE A 515 1.26 22.85 5.23
C ILE A 515 0.85 24.33 5.12
N PRO A 516 1.77 25.30 5.28
CA PRO A 516 1.42 26.70 5.12
C PRO A 516 0.90 26.89 3.70
N ARG A 517 -0.35 27.34 3.55
CA ARG A 517 -0.86 27.85 2.27
C ARG A 517 0.08 28.97 1.85
N ARG A 518 0.89 28.75 0.79
CA ARG A 518 1.65 29.81 0.14
C ARG A 518 0.65 30.90 -0.22
N ARG A 519 0.74 32.05 0.43
CA ARG A 519 0.10 33.28 -0.05
C ARG A 519 0.68 33.54 -1.44
N SER A 520 -0.17 33.48 -2.45
CA SER A 520 0.12 33.99 -3.79
C SER A 520 0.27 35.49 -3.66
N SER A 521 1.49 35.97 -3.83
CA SER A 521 1.83 37.34 -4.19
C SER A 521 1.80 37.49 -5.69
#